data_AF-A0A7X0J6C9-F1
#
_entry.id   AF-A0A7X0J6C9-F1
#
_cell.length_a   1.000
_cell.length_b   1.000
_cell.length_c   1.000
_cell.angle_alpha   90.00
_cell.angle_beta   90.00
_cell.angle_gamma   90.00
#
_symmetry.space_group_name_H-M   'P 1'
#
loop_
_entity.id
_entity.type
_entity.pdbx_description
1 polymer ?
#
loop_
_entity_poly.entity_id
_entity_poly.type
_entity_poly.pdbx_seq_one_letter_code
_entity_poly.pdbx_strand_id
1 'polypeptide(L)' 'MEEEEIVRRAAKIINERIKDYQENYAVRDKQDLLSMAVLHYATAVLRVENKVQDQDTAVAEKVEELDSLLNDFFAR' A
#
# COMPACT_ATOMS: atom_id res chain seq x y z
N MET A 1 17.61 -16.79 -1.97
CA MET A 1 17.37 -16.45 -3.39
C MET A 1 16.13 -15.58 -3.54
N GLU A 2 14.98 -15.98 -2.99
CA GLU A 2 13.74 -15.19 -3.05
C GLU A 2 13.86 -13.81 -2.38
N GLU A 3 14.39 -13.75 -1.15
CA GLU A 3 14.64 -12.47 -0.45
C GLU A 3 15.59 -11.55 -1.22
N GLU A 4 16.63 -12.12 -1.84
CA GLU A 4 17.58 -11.34 -2.64
C GLU A 4 16.93 -10.76 -3.90
N GLU A 5 16.05 -11.52 -4.56
CA GLU A 5 15.28 -11.03 -5.70
C GLU A 5 14.32 -9.91 -5.31
N ILE A 6 13.66 -10.04 -4.15
CA ILE A 6 12.79 -9.01 -3.58
C ILE A 6 13.58 -7.73 -3.31
N VAL A 7 14.73 -7.85 -2.63
CA VAL A 7 15.62 -6.70 -2.35
C VAL A 7 16.10 -6.06 -3.65
N ARG A 8 16.46 -6.86 -4.66
CA ARG A 8 16.91 -6.36 -5.97
C ARG A 8 15.82 -5.60 -6.71
N ARG A 9 14.57 -6.10 -6.68
CA ARG A 9 13.42 -5.40 -7.26
C ARG A 9 13.15 -4.09 -6.52
N ALA A 10 13.15 -4.10 -5.19
CA ALA A 10 12.96 -2.89 -4.39
C ALA A 10 14.02 -1.82 -4.72
N ALA A 11 15.29 -2.21 -4.79
CA ALA A 11 16.38 -1.31 -5.17
C ALA A 11 16.21 -0.72 -6.57
N LYS A 12 15.77 -1.52 -7.56
CA LYS A 12 15.50 -1.06 -8.92
C LYS A 12 14.41 0.01 -8.94
N ILE A 13 13.31 -0.25 -8.24
CA ILE A 13 12.16 0.65 -8.12
C ILE A 13 12.56 1.98 -7.45
N ILE A 14 13.35 1.93 -6.38
CA ILE A 14 13.86 3.14 -5.70
C ILE A 14 14.75 3.96 -6.64
N ASN A 15 15.65 3.31 -7.38
CA ASN A 15 16.54 3.99 -8.32
C ASN A 15 15.78 4.67 -9.47
N GLU A 16 14.73 4.03 -10.00
CA GLU A 16 13.85 4.63 -11.00
C GLU A 16 13.17 5.90 -10.45
N ARG A 17 12.67 5.86 -9.21
CA ARG A 17 12.06 7.06 -8.59
C ARG A 17 13.04 8.17 -8.29
N ILE A 18 14.25 7.86 -7.84
CA ILE A 18 15.30 8.87 -7.66
C ILE A 18 15.59 9.55 -9.00
N LYS A 19 15.69 8.78 -10.09
CA LYS A 19 15.90 9.33 -11.43
C LYS A 19 14.75 10.23 -11.86
N ASP A 20 13.51 9.80 -11.69
CA ASP A 20 12.32 10.64 -11.96
C ASP A 20 12.40 11.96 -11.18
N TYR A 21 12.81 11.91 -9.91
CA TYR A 21 12.91 13.12 -9.09
C TYR A 21 14.06 14.03 -9.53
N GLN A 22 15.19 13.47 -9.97
CA GLN A 22 16.29 14.26 -10.54
C GLN A 22 15.90 14.98 -11.83
N GLU A 23 15.08 14.34 -12.66
CA GLU A 23 14.62 14.91 -13.93
C GLU A 23 13.54 15.98 -13.72
N ASN A 24 12.66 15.78 -12.73
CA ASN A 24 11.48 16.65 -12.53
C ASN A 24 11.67 17.75 -11.47
N TYR A 25 12.67 17.64 -10.59
CA TYR A 25 12.89 18.60 -9.50
C TYR A 25 14.31 19.16 -9.56
N ALA A 26 14.48 20.43 -9.17
CA ALA A 26 15.79 21.09 -9.09
C ALA A 26 16.68 20.57 -7.94
N VAL A 27 16.26 19.50 -7.26
CA VAL A 27 16.96 18.88 -6.14
C VAL A 27 18.10 18.03 -6.68
N ARG A 28 19.34 18.42 -6.35
CA ARG A 28 20.56 17.77 -6.84
C ARG A 28 21.18 16.79 -5.83
N ASP A 29 20.81 16.88 -4.56
CA ASP A 29 21.34 15.99 -3.53
C ASP A 29 20.66 14.63 -3.58
N LYS A 30 21.47 13.58 -3.76
CA LYS A 30 21.01 12.19 -3.83
C LYS A 30 20.37 11.72 -2.51
N GLN A 31 20.80 12.25 -1.38
CA GLN A 31 20.25 11.90 -0.07
C GLN A 31 18.83 12.47 0.12
N ASP A 32 18.60 13.70 -0.35
CA ASP A 32 17.27 14.32 -0.30
C ASP A 32 16.28 13.60 -1.23
N LEU A 33 16.75 13.24 -2.44
CA LEU A 33 15.95 12.47 -3.41
C LEU A 33 15.61 11.07 -2.89
N LEU A 34 16.55 10.41 -2.23
CA LEU A 34 16.30 9.13 -1.57
C LEU A 34 15.29 9.29 -0.43
N SER A 35 15.40 10.35 0.38
CA SER A 35 14.47 10.64 1.47
C SER A 35 13.05 10.91 0.94
N MET A 36 12.92 11.64 -0.17
CA MET A 36 11.64 11.84 -0.87
C MET A 36 11.06 10.52 -1.38
N ALA A 37 11.89 9.63 -1.93
CA ALA A 37 11.45 8.30 -2.38
C ALA A 37 10.93 7.47 -1.20
N VAL A 38 11.69 7.42 -0.10
CA VAL A 38 11.29 6.69 1.12
C VAL A 38 9.97 7.22 1.68
N LEU A 39 9.81 8.54 1.79
CA LEU A 39 8.58 9.15 2.29
C LEU A 39 7.37 8.84 1.41
N HIS A 40 7.53 8.91 0.09
CA HIS A 40 6.46 8.57 -0.84
C HIS A 40 6.07 7.09 -0.70
N TYR A 41 7.04 6.17 -0.64
CA TYR A 41 6.74 4.75 -0.44
C TYR A 41 6.06 4.47 0.89
N ALA A 42 6.52 5.06 1.99
CA ALA A 42 5.88 4.93 3.30
C ALA A 42 4.43 5.43 3.25
N THR A 43 4.18 6.57 2.59
CA THR A 43 2.82 7.12 2.43
C THR A 43 1.93 6.22 1.57
N ALA A 44 2.49 5.63 0.50
CA ALA A 44 1.76 4.70 -0.36
C ALA A 44 1.38 3.42 0.37
N VAL A 45 2.29 2.85 1.17
CA VAL A 45 2.03 1.68 2.02
C VAL A 45 0.90 1.97 3.01
N LEU A 46 0.99 3.07 3.76
CA LEU A 46 -0.04 3.47 4.73
C LEU A 46 -1.42 3.65 4.06
N ARG A 47 -1.47 4.19 2.83
CA ARG A 47 -2.73 4.31 2.07
C ARG A 47 -3.30 2.95 1.69
N VAL A 48 -2.47 2.00 1.28
CA VAL A 48 -2.91 0.65 0.94
C VAL A 48 -3.40 -0.08 2.19
N GLU A 49 -2.68 0.00 3.30
CA GLU A 49 -3.07 -0.59 4.59
C GLU A 49 -4.43 -0.08 5.05
N ASN A 50 -4.65 1.24 5.03
CA ASN A 50 -5.96 1.83 5.35
C ASN A 50 -7.07 1.30 4.43
N LYS A 51 -6.80 1.22 3.12
CA LYS A 51 -7.79 0.72 2.16
C LYS A 51 -8.14 -0.76 2.38
N VAL A 52 -7.15 -1.59 2.73
CA VAL A 52 -7.37 -3.00 3.06
C VAL A 52 -8.22 -3.11 4.32
N GLN A 53 -7.93 -2.32 5.35
CA GLN A 53 -8.72 -2.28 6.58
C GLN A 53 -10.17 -1.86 6.33
N ASP A 54 -10.40 -0.85 5.49
CA ASP A 54 -11.75 -0.43 5.09
C ASP A 54 -12.50 -1.54 4.34
N GLN A 55 -11.80 -2.27 3.46
CA GLN A 55 -12.37 -3.40 2.74
C GLN A 55 -12.74 -4.57 3.67
N ASP A 56 -11.87 -4.93 4.60
CA ASP A 56 -12.13 -6.00 5.56
C ASP A 56 -13.34 -5.67 6.45
N THR A 57 -13.46 -4.40 6.86
CA THR A 57 -14.60 -3.91 7.64
C THR A 57 -15.90 -4.03 6.84
N ALA A 58 -15.91 -3.57 5.58
CA ALA A 58 -17.08 -3.65 4.72
C ALA A 58 -17.51 -5.11 4.44
N VAL A 59 -16.55 -6.03 4.31
CA VAL A 59 -16.85 -7.46 4.14
C VAL A 59 -17.46 -8.02 5.42
N ALA A 60 -16.91 -7.70 6.59
CA ALA A 60 -17.44 -8.15 7.87
C ALA A 60 -18.89 -7.69 8.08
N GLU A 61 -19.20 -6.42 7.80
CA GLU A 61 -20.56 -5.87 7.86
C GLU A 61 -21.53 -6.63 6.94
N LYS A 62 -21.10 -6.96 5.72
CA LYS A 62 -21.93 -7.72 4.76
C LYS A 62 -22.18 -9.15 5.20
N VAL A 63 -21.19 -9.78 5.86
CA VAL A 63 -21.35 -11.12 6.42
C VAL A 63 -22.34 -11.10 7.59
N GLU A 64 -22.26 -10.10 8.46
CA GLU A 64 -23.19 -9.93 9.59
C GLU A 64 -24.63 -9.65 9.12
N GLU A 65 -24.80 -8.83 8.08
CA GLU A 65 -26.11 -8.60 7.44
C GLU A 65 -26.71 -9.91 6.89
N LEU A 66 -25.89 -10.74 6.24
CA LEU A 66 -26.30 -12.06 5.75
C LEU A 66 -26.69 -13.01 6.89
N ASP A 67 -25.93 -13.04 7.97
CA ASP A 67 -26.22 -13.87 9.14
C ASP A 67 -27.55 -13.45 9.78
N SER A 68 -27.78 -12.14 9.93
CA SER A 68 -29.06 -11.62 10.43
C SER A 68 -30.24 -12.04 9.55
N LEU A 69 -30.09 -11.96 8.21
CA LEU A 69 -31.14 -12.37 7.29
C LEU A 69 -31.45 -13.87 7.38
N LEU A 70 -30.42 -14.70 7.56
CA LEU A 70 -30.59 -16.14 7.73
C LEU A 70 -31.26 -16.46 9.08
N ASN A 71 -30.84 -15.81 10.16
CA ASN A 71 -31.45 -15.97 11.47
C ASN A 71 -32.93 -15.55 11.45
N ASP A 72 -33.26 -14.43 10.82
CA ASP A 72 -34.64 -13.97 10.64
C ASP A 72 -35.48 -14.94 9.80
N PHE A 73 -34.88 -15.54 8.76
CA PHE A 73 -35.54 -16.54 7.94
C PHE A 73 -35.84 -17.83 8.72
N PHE A 74 -34.89 -18.31 9.52
CA PHE A 74 -35.07 -19.53 10.32
C PHE A 74 -35.89 -19.33 11.61
N ALA A 75 -36.04 -18.08 12.08
CA ALA A 75 -36.88 -17.73 13.22
C ALA A 75 -38.39 -17.62 12.86
N ARG A 76 -38.73 -17.65 11.56
CA ARG A 76 -40.10 -17.80 11.04
C ARG A 76 -40.46 -19.28 10.85
#